data_AF-A0AA37GMH0-F1
#
_entry.id   AF-A0AA37GMH0-F1
#
_cell.length_a   1.000
_cell.length_b   1.000
_cell.length_c   1.000
_cell.angle_alpha   90.00
_cell.angle_beta   90.00
_cell.angle_gamma   90.00
#
_symmetry.space_group_name_H-M   'P 1'
#
loop_
_entity.id
_entity.type
_entity.pdbx_description
1 polymer ?
#
loop_
_entity_poly.entity_id
_entity_poly.type
_entity_poly.pdbx_seq_one_letter_code
_entity_poly.pdbx_strand_id
1 'polypeptide(L)'
;MDEPEKQQSQAAGERIRWDADEEAGRKAHRSSTGPALHHARSNTSMSIHSIRSRRNSIDAAAELPIQYRTVTAVLVSVLMSSSKRSIEIEEYKTKTEAVKKAKNVATGSYKTQDSGRNCHVDKLSELEWHILSVDEILRRQSSSLADGLSPDQIQRRMAHYGKNAPSPAPTNHTKRIFGYFFKGFGTVLLLASILVFIAWKPLGSPPAVANLALAIVLLAVFFIQAAFNMWQDWSSSRVMNSIKTMLPENCMVIRDGHQVELLADQIVPGDILIVKSGNKLPADVRFLKVSSDAKFDRSILTGESVPLPASVDSTDNNYLETRCIGLQGTHCVSGTCTGLVVATGDNTIFGRIAKLTNEPKKGLTTLEREVLHFVLIICSIMFLMIVIVLIVWGTWLRKQYPDWINVPNLIISCVSVAVAFIPEGLPVALTASMTISANMMRKNKILCKSLKTVETLGSVSIICSDKTGTLTQCSLQPRFKSLY
;
A
#
# COMPACT_ATOMS: atom_id res chain seq x y z
N MET A 1 56.80 24.59 -15.23
CA MET A 1 57.53 25.63 -14.50
C MET A 1 56.54 26.69 -14.07
N ASP A 2 56.15 26.83 -12.81
CA ASP A 2 56.01 25.94 -11.66
C ASP A 2 55.08 26.72 -10.72
N GLU A 3 54.28 25.99 -9.95
CA GLU A 3 53.30 26.44 -8.96
C GLU A 3 53.97 27.22 -7.79
N PRO A 4 53.22 27.89 -6.86
CA PRO A 4 52.45 27.13 -5.87
C PRO A 4 51.11 27.73 -5.39
N GLU A 5 50.25 26.79 -4.96
CA GLU A 5 49.03 26.93 -4.18
C GLU A 5 49.21 27.69 -2.85
N LYS A 6 48.17 28.42 -2.43
CA LYS A 6 47.96 28.87 -1.05
C LYS A 6 46.73 28.18 -0.45
N GLN A 7 46.96 27.57 0.71
CA GLN A 7 46.01 26.93 1.62
C GLN A 7 45.00 27.92 2.23
N GLN A 8 43.76 27.46 2.50
CA GLN A 8 43.14 27.60 3.82
C GLN A 8 41.89 26.72 4.05
N SER A 9 42.04 25.82 5.02
CA SER A 9 41.09 25.15 5.94
C SER A 9 39.58 25.22 5.73
N GLN A 10 38.92 24.05 5.72
CA GLN A 10 37.62 23.84 6.37
C GLN A 10 37.54 22.43 6.97
N ALA A 11 37.06 22.36 8.22
CA ALA A 11 37.07 21.21 9.10
C ALA A 11 36.16 20.07 8.63
N ALA A 12 36.71 18.85 8.55
CA ALA A 12 35.96 17.63 8.30
C ALA A 12 35.65 16.92 9.62
N GLY A 13 34.37 16.62 9.83
CA GLY A 13 33.85 15.93 11.01
C GLY A 13 34.40 14.52 11.17
N GLU A 14 34.59 14.16 12.43
CA GLU A 14 35.16 12.92 12.95
C GLU A 14 34.33 11.69 12.54
N ARG A 15 34.97 10.76 11.81
CA ARG A 15 34.36 9.51 11.36
C ARG A 15 34.67 8.43 12.39
N ILE A 16 33.64 7.94 13.10
CA ILE A 16 33.73 6.86 14.09
C ILE A 16 34.27 5.58 13.41
N ARG A 17 35.46 5.12 13.83
CA ARG A 17 36.03 3.81 13.52
C ARG A 17 35.53 2.82 14.57
N TRP A 18 35.01 1.68 14.13
CA TRP A 18 34.72 0.55 15.00
C TRP A 18 35.99 -0.27 15.20
N ASP A 19 36.35 -0.51 16.45
CA ASP A 19 37.43 -1.41 16.84
C ASP A 19 37.15 -2.83 16.33
N ALA A 20 38.17 -3.40 15.71
CA ALA A 20 38.19 -4.80 15.32
C ALA A 20 38.64 -5.62 16.52
N ASP A 21 37.79 -6.52 16.99
CA ASP A 21 38.15 -7.50 18.01
C ASP A 21 39.31 -8.36 17.51
N GLU A 22 40.39 -8.34 18.29
CA GLU A 22 41.57 -9.17 18.16
C GLU A 22 41.22 -10.63 18.49
N GLU A 23 41.32 -11.51 17.51
CA GLU A 23 41.57 -12.94 17.76
C GLU A 23 42.86 -13.34 17.05
N ALA A 24 43.98 -13.02 17.71
CA ALA A 24 45.30 -13.46 17.30
C ALA A 24 45.55 -14.90 17.80
N GLY A 25 45.65 -15.86 16.89
CA GLY A 25 45.98 -17.23 17.29
C GLY A 25 46.22 -18.25 16.18
N ARG A 26 47.39 -18.13 15.52
CA ARG A 26 48.15 -19.15 14.77
C ARG A 26 47.89 -19.33 13.27
N LYS A 27 48.89 -18.85 12.52
CA LYS A 27 49.25 -19.27 11.15
C LYS A 27 49.84 -20.68 11.18
N ALA A 28 49.38 -21.56 10.29
CA ALA A 28 50.15 -22.70 9.81
C ALA A 28 49.79 -22.99 8.33
N HIS A 29 50.82 -23.38 7.58
CA HIS A 29 50.91 -23.45 6.13
C HIS A 29 49.93 -24.40 5.42
N ARG A 30 49.62 -24.06 4.17
CA ARG A 30 49.03 -24.94 3.15
C ARG A 30 49.95 -26.14 2.85
N SER A 31 49.40 -27.35 2.85
CA SER A 31 49.72 -28.38 1.86
C SER A 31 48.63 -29.47 1.79
N SER A 32 48.51 -30.05 0.61
CA SER A 32 47.53 -31.01 0.11
C SER A 32 47.52 -32.37 0.81
N THR A 33 46.34 -32.99 0.96
CA THR A 33 45.98 -34.40 0.60
C THR A 33 44.62 -34.79 1.22
N GLY A 34 43.78 -35.53 0.48
CA GLY A 34 42.57 -36.19 1.03
C GLY A 34 42.95 -37.39 1.94
N PRO A 35 41.99 -38.19 2.49
CA PRO A 35 40.74 -38.63 1.87
C PRO A 35 39.50 -38.66 2.81
N ALA A 36 38.39 -39.16 2.24
CA ALA A 36 37.05 -39.35 2.78
C ALA A 36 36.93 -40.35 3.98
N LEU A 37 35.67 -40.51 4.45
CA LEU A 37 35.06 -41.53 5.36
C LEU A 37 34.54 -40.88 6.67
N HIS A 38 33.41 -41.24 7.29
CA HIS A 38 32.39 -42.26 7.10
C HIS A 38 31.11 -41.77 7.81
N HIS A 39 29.94 -42.21 7.34
CA HIS A 39 28.69 -42.15 8.09
C HIS A 39 28.79 -42.91 9.42
N ALA A 40 28.36 -42.28 10.52
CA ALA A 40 27.97 -42.98 11.74
C ALA A 40 26.60 -42.47 12.20
N ARG A 41 25.60 -43.35 12.09
CA ARG A 41 24.33 -43.28 12.82
C ARG A 41 24.64 -43.57 14.28
N SER A 42 24.15 -42.75 15.19
CA SER A 42 23.90 -43.17 16.57
C SER A 42 22.43 -42.89 16.91
N ASN A 43 21.68 -43.98 17.01
CA ASN A 43 20.48 -44.05 17.84
C ASN A 43 20.95 -44.07 19.29
N THR A 44 20.50 -43.12 20.10
CA THR A 44 20.35 -43.36 21.54
C THR A 44 19.02 -42.79 22.02
N SER A 45 18.13 -43.72 22.29
CA SER A 45 16.98 -43.57 23.17
C SER A 45 17.41 -43.28 24.61
N MET A 46 16.41 -42.89 25.42
CA MET A 46 16.39 -42.72 26.88
C MET A 46 16.61 -41.27 27.33
N SER A 47 15.88 -40.74 28.30
CA SER A 47 14.73 -41.23 29.06
C SER A 47 14.14 -40.03 29.78
N ILE A 48 12.83 -40.08 30.01
CA ILE A 48 12.12 -39.14 30.86
C ILE A 48 12.66 -39.29 32.29
N HIS A 49 13.33 -38.26 32.80
CA HIS A 49 13.48 -38.07 34.24
C HIS A 49 12.79 -36.78 34.66
N SER A 50 11.66 -36.97 35.33
CA SER A 50 10.90 -35.95 36.02
C SER A 50 11.73 -35.34 37.15
N ILE A 51 12.08 -34.06 37.02
CA ILE A 51 12.45 -33.23 38.17
C ILE A 51 11.37 -32.17 38.35
N ARG A 52 10.61 -32.38 39.41
CA ARG A 52 9.57 -31.53 39.95
C ARG A 52 10.24 -30.26 40.49
N SER A 53 10.38 -29.22 39.67
CA SER A 53 10.70 -27.88 40.15
C SER A 53 9.45 -27.00 40.04
N ARG A 54 8.84 -26.70 41.19
CA ARG A 54 7.91 -25.57 41.32
C ARG A 54 8.74 -24.30 41.11
N ARG A 55 8.73 -23.77 39.89
CA ARG A 55 8.97 -22.36 39.63
C ARG A 55 7.79 -21.86 38.84
N ASN A 56 7.04 -20.94 39.42
CA ASN A 56 6.10 -20.11 38.69
C ASN A 56 6.87 -19.51 37.51
N SER A 57 6.59 -19.98 36.29
CA SER A 57 6.93 -19.25 35.08
C SER A 57 6.02 -18.03 35.10
N ILE A 58 6.53 -16.93 35.63
CA ILE A 58 5.89 -15.63 35.45
C ILE A 58 5.96 -15.36 33.95
N ASP A 59 4.79 -15.40 33.31
CA ASP A 59 4.63 -15.07 31.92
C ASP A 59 5.04 -13.60 31.75
N ALA A 60 6.13 -13.33 31.04
CA ALA A 60 6.62 -11.95 30.83
C ALA A 60 5.60 -11.09 30.07
N ALA A 61 4.63 -11.72 29.39
CA ALA A 61 3.48 -11.03 28.84
C ALA A 61 2.58 -10.46 29.94
N ALA A 62 2.47 -11.10 31.11
CA ALA A 62 1.62 -10.69 32.23
C ALA A 62 2.10 -9.42 32.96
N GLU A 63 3.39 -9.08 32.89
CA GLU A 63 3.99 -7.91 33.56
C GLU A 63 3.84 -6.60 32.77
N LEU A 64 3.54 -6.66 31.47
CA LEU A 64 3.34 -5.45 30.67
C LEU A 64 1.91 -4.92 30.81
N PRO A 65 1.70 -3.61 31.05
CA PRO A 65 0.37 -3.00 31.01
C PRO A 65 -0.32 -3.32 29.69
N ILE A 66 -1.63 -3.58 29.74
CA ILE A 66 -2.46 -4.04 28.61
C ILE A 66 -2.31 -3.14 27.36
N GLN A 67 -2.02 -1.85 27.56
CA GLN A 67 -1.82 -0.84 26.51
C GLN A 67 -0.63 -1.12 25.57
N TYR A 68 0.30 -2.02 25.93
CA TYR A 68 1.47 -2.36 25.13
C TYR A 68 1.41 -3.74 24.48
N ARG A 69 0.34 -4.51 24.72
CA ARG A 69 0.23 -5.91 24.27
C ARG A 69 -0.30 -6.07 22.85
N THR A 70 -0.94 -5.05 22.30
CA THR A 70 -1.52 -5.11 20.96
C THR A 70 -1.02 -3.94 20.11
N VAL A 71 -0.45 -4.26 18.95
CA VAL A 71 -0.06 -3.25 17.95
C VAL A 71 -1.26 -2.38 17.55
N THR A 72 -2.48 -2.95 17.63
CA THR A 72 -3.74 -2.24 17.47
C THR A 72 -3.98 -1.20 18.56
N ALA A 73 -3.74 -1.52 19.84
CA ALA A 73 -3.87 -0.53 20.93
C ALA A 73 -2.76 0.54 20.87
N VAL A 74 -1.55 0.19 20.43
CA VAL A 74 -0.48 1.18 20.21
C VAL A 74 -0.82 2.11 19.04
N LEU A 75 -1.40 1.59 17.95
CA LEU A 75 -1.88 2.41 16.84
C LEU A 75 -3.04 3.34 17.28
N VAL A 76 -4.01 2.81 18.03
CA VAL A 76 -5.14 3.58 18.58
C VAL A 76 -4.66 4.61 19.61
N SER A 77 -3.70 4.26 20.47
CA SER A 77 -3.04 5.15 21.45
C SER A 77 -2.24 6.25 20.77
N VAL A 78 -1.46 5.93 19.73
CA VAL A 78 -0.68 6.91 18.96
C VAL A 78 -1.61 7.83 18.15
N LEU A 79 -2.73 7.34 17.64
CA LEU A 79 -3.76 8.14 16.99
C LEU A 79 -4.49 9.06 18.00
N MET A 80 -4.82 8.55 19.19
CA MET A 80 -5.42 9.33 20.29
C MET A 80 -4.46 10.36 20.89
N SER A 81 -3.16 10.03 21.00
CA SER A 81 -2.12 10.93 21.49
C SER A 81 -1.76 12.01 20.46
N SER A 82 -1.79 11.67 19.15
CA SER A 82 -1.72 12.65 18.07
C SER A 82 -2.92 13.59 18.09
N SER A 83 -4.12 13.09 18.47
CA SER A 83 -5.33 13.92 18.68
C SER A 83 -5.21 14.89 19.86
N LYS A 84 -4.44 14.56 20.91
CA LYS A 84 -4.18 15.49 22.03
C LYS A 84 -3.10 16.53 21.68
N ARG A 85 -2.06 16.15 20.93
CA ARG A 85 -1.05 17.10 20.42
C ARG A 85 -1.59 18.06 19.36
N SER A 86 -2.63 17.69 18.62
CA SER A 86 -3.33 18.62 17.71
C SER A 86 -4.20 19.64 18.45
N ILE A 87 -4.59 19.39 19.70
CA ILE A 87 -5.40 20.32 20.52
C ILE A 87 -4.51 21.42 21.14
N GLU A 88 -3.25 21.13 21.50
CA GLU A 88 -2.33 22.15 22.04
C GLU A 88 -1.68 23.04 20.97
N ILE A 89 -1.76 22.68 19.67
CA ILE A 89 -1.22 23.50 18.58
C ILE A 89 -2.29 24.46 17.98
N GLU A 90 -3.57 24.32 18.37
CA GLU A 90 -4.65 25.22 17.93
C GLU A 90 -4.72 26.56 18.70
N GLU A 91 -3.92 26.77 19.74
CA GLU A 91 -3.98 28.03 20.51
C GLU A 91 -3.16 29.18 19.87
N TYR A 92 -2.36 28.92 18.83
CA TYR A 92 -1.54 29.94 18.16
C TYR A 92 -2.03 30.40 16.78
N LYS A 93 -3.13 29.82 16.26
CA LYS A 93 -3.70 30.18 14.93
C LYS A 93 -5.06 30.88 15.00
N THR A 94 -5.57 31.16 16.19
CA THR A 94 -6.95 31.62 16.42
C THR A 94 -7.21 33.09 16.08
N LYS A 95 -6.20 33.91 15.79
CA LYS A 95 -6.42 35.33 15.45
C LYS A 95 -6.56 35.64 13.95
N THR A 96 -6.18 34.73 13.05
CA THR A 96 -6.20 34.99 11.60
C THR A 96 -7.33 34.27 10.86
N GLU A 97 -7.95 33.26 11.49
CA GLU A 97 -9.06 32.50 10.90
C GLU A 97 -10.45 33.00 11.30
N ALA A 98 -10.57 33.74 12.42
CA ALA A 98 -11.85 34.33 12.84
C ALA A 98 -12.42 35.32 11.80
N VAL A 99 -11.55 36.03 11.06
CA VAL A 99 -11.96 36.97 10.00
C VAL A 99 -12.36 36.25 8.70
N LYS A 100 -11.85 35.03 8.47
CA LYS A 100 -12.23 34.20 7.31
C LYS A 100 -13.50 33.36 7.57
N LYS A 101 -13.72 32.95 8.82
CA LYS A 101 -14.95 32.23 9.25
C LYS A 101 -16.22 33.05 9.04
N ALA A 102 -16.18 34.36 9.29
CA ALA A 102 -17.35 35.23 9.10
C ALA A 102 -17.75 35.42 7.63
N LYS A 103 -16.82 35.23 6.67
CA LYS A 103 -17.07 35.46 5.24
C LYS A 103 -17.55 34.22 4.48
N ASN A 104 -17.27 33.01 5.01
CA ASN A 104 -17.54 31.74 4.34
C ASN A 104 -18.78 30.99 4.86
N VAL A 105 -19.49 31.54 5.85
CA VAL A 105 -20.80 31.02 6.31
C VAL A 105 -21.92 31.35 5.30
N ALA A 106 -21.69 32.26 4.36
CA ALA A 106 -22.67 32.65 3.34
C ALA A 106 -22.74 31.70 2.11
N THR A 107 -21.78 30.79 1.96
CA THR A 107 -21.72 29.87 0.81
C THR A 107 -21.56 28.45 1.30
N GLY A 108 -22.69 27.83 1.64
CA GLY A 108 -22.76 26.45 2.10
C GLY A 108 -22.18 25.48 1.08
N SER A 109 -21.04 24.87 1.42
CA SER A 109 -20.68 23.49 1.06
C SER A 109 -19.25 23.18 1.54
N TYR A 110 -19.12 22.49 2.67
CA TYR A 110 -17.93 21.69 2.95
C TYR A 110 -18.34 20.33 3.53
N LYS A 111 -18.21 19.28 2.70
CA LYS A 111 -18.08 17.90 3.15
C LYS A 111 -16.62 17.69 3.54
N THR A 112 -16.36 17.54 4.84
CA THR A 112 -15.04 17.23 5.40
C THR A 112 -14.66 15.78 5.10
N GLN A 113 -13.51 15.57 4.44
CA GLN A 113 -12.97 14.25 4.06
C GLN A 113 -12.43 13.41 5.24
N ASP A 114 -12.37 13.95 6.45
CA ASP A 114 -11.85 13.25 7.63
C ASP A 114 -12.84 12.27 8.28
N SER A 115 -14.12 12.32 7.90
CA SER A 115 -15.16 11.47 8.50
C SER A 115 -15.05 9.97 8.10
N GLY A 116 -14.32 9.65 7.03
CA GLY A 116 -14.21 8.28 6.52
C GLY A 116 -13.35 7.34 7.38
N ARG A 117 -12.23 7.82 7.94
CA ARG A 117 -11.30 6.98 8.73
C ARG A 117 -11.85 6.64 10.12
N ASN A 118 -12.44 7.63 10.81
CA ASN A 118 -13.03 7.41 12.13
C ASN A 118 -14.22 6.44 12.05
N CYS A 119 -15.04 6.55 11.00
CA CYS A 119 -16.16 5.64 10.76
C CYS A 119 -15.77 4.15 10.68
N HIS A 120 -14.55 3.81 10.24
CA HIS A 120 -14.12 2.41 10.17
C HIS A 120 -13.69 1.83 11.52
N VAL A 121 -13.12 2.65 12.40
CA VAL A 121 -12.71 2.25 13.75
C VAL A 121 -13.94 2.15 14.66
N ASP A 122 -14.87 3.11 14.55
CA ASP A 122 -16.14 3.10 15.29
C ASP A 122 -16.98 1.85 14.96
N LYS A 123 -16.95 1.40 13.70
CA LYS A 123 -17.60 0.16 13.23
C LYS A 123 -16.96 -1.13 13.74
N LEU A 124 -15.76 -1.11 14.34
CA LEU A 124 -15.19 -2.30 14.99
C LEU A 124 -15.69 -2.43 16.42
N SER A 125 -15.84 -1.31 17.14
CA SER A 125 -16.40 -1.29 18.50
C SER A 125 -17.88 -1.68 18.54
N GLU A 126 -18.60 -1.52 17.43
CA GLU A 126 -20.02 -1.93 17.29
C GLU A 126 -20.22 -3.44 17.07
N LEU A 127 -19.16 -4.24 16.96
CA LEU A 127 -19.29 -5.69 16.76
C LEU A 127 -19.63 -6.40 18.08
N GLU A 128 -20.86 -6.90 18.18
CA GLU A 128 -21.38 -7.53 19.42
C GLU A 128 -21.44 -9.06 19.35
N TRP A 129 -21.09 -9.68 18.22
CA TRP A 129 -21.28 -11.12 18.00
C TRP A 129 -20.59 -12.01 19.04
N HIS A 130 -19.53 -11.53 19.69
CA HIS A 130 -18.83 -12.26 20.75
C HIS A 130 -19.58 -12.26 22.09
N ILE A 131 -20.38 -11.23 22.38
CA ILE A 131 -21.07 -11.05 23.67
C ILE A 131 -22.39 -11.83 23.71
N LEU A 132 -23.04 -11.97 22.55
CA LEU A 132 -24.32 -12.66 22.44
C LEU A 132 -24.19 -14.16 22.75
N SER A 133 -25.26 -14.71 23.32
CA SER A 133 -25.36 -16.16 23.59
C SER A 133 -25.50 -16.95 22.29
N VAL A 134 -25.07 -18.21 22.29
CA VAL A 134 -25.12 -19.09 21.10
C VAL A 134 -26.54 -19.19 20.53
N ASP A 135 -27.54 -19.35 21.40
CA ASP A 135 -28.95 -19.47 20.99
C ASP A 135 -29.47 -18.17 20.36
N GLU A 136 -29.09 -17.02 20.89
CA GLU A 136 -29.51 -15.73 20.34
C GLU A 136 -28.87 -15.47 18.98
N ILE A 137 -27.60 -15.86 18.79
CA ILE A 137 -26.90 -15.71 17.51
C ILE A 137 -27.55 -16.60 16.45
N LEU A 138 -27.85 -17.86 16.77
CA LEU A 138 -28.53 -18.79 15.85
C LEU A 138 -29.93 -18.28 15.46
N ARG A 139 -30.67 -17.70 16.42
CA ARG A 139 -31.97 -17.06 16.15
C ARG A 139 -31.83 -15.84 15.23
N ARG A 140 -30.90 -14.92 15.54
CA ARG A 140 -30.65 -13.71 14.71
C ARG A 140 -30.23 -14.07 13.29
N GLN A 141 -29.44 -15.13 13.13
CA GLN A 141 -28.98 -15.62 11.84
C GLN A 141 -29.91 -16.63 11.20
N SER A 142 -31.05 -16.98 11.82
CA SER A 142 -32.03 -17.96 11.32
C SER A 142 -31.37 -19.26 10.82
N SER A 143 -30.38 -19.77 11.57
CA SER A 143 -29.61 -20.98 11.24
C SER A 143 -29.77 -22.05 12.32
N SER A 144 -29.77 -23.33 11.92
CA SER A 144 -29.84 -24.48 12.82
C SER A 144 -28.46 -25.08 13.02
N LEU A 145 -28.08 -25.43 14.25
CA LEU A 145 -26.78 -26.05 14.54
C LEU A 145 -26.59 -27.40 13.85
N ALA A 146 -27.67 -28.17 13.69
CA ALA A 146 -27.64 -29.51 13.11
C ALA A 146 -27.84 -29.46 11.59
N ASP A 147 -28.79 -28.65 11.12
CA ASP A 147 -29.22 -28.64 9.72
C ASP A 147 -28.49 -27.58 8.88
N GLY A 148 -27.87 -26.59 9.51
CA GLY A 148 -27.24 -25.47 8.82
C GLY A 148 -28.26 -24.55 8.14
N LEU A 149 -27.93 -24.09 6.94
CA LEU A 149 -28.79 -23.27 6.09
C LEU A 149 -29.41 -24.09 4.96
N SER A 150 -30.62 -23.70 4.55
CA SER A 150 -31.30 -24.25 3.37
C SER A 150 -30.81 -23.62 2.06
N PRO A 151 -30.92 -24.32 0.91
CA PRO A 151 -30.48 -23.85 -0.41
C PRO A 151 -31.15 -22.54 -0.81
N ASP A 152 -32.44 -22.38 -0.50
CA ASP A 152 -33.18 -21.14 -0.77
C ASP A 152 -32.64 -19.96 0.05
N GLN A 153 -32.30 -20.18 1.32
CA GLN A 153 -31.68 -19.16 2.15
C GLN A 153 -30.29 -18.78 1.64
N ILE A 154 -29.51 -19.76 1.19
CA ILE A 154 -28.17 -19.54 0.64
C ILE A 154 -28.27 -18.68 -0.63
N GLN A 155 -29.18 -18.99 -1.55
CA GLN A 155 -29.33 -18.22 -2.78
C GLN A 155 -29.73 -16.76 -2.49
N ARG A 156 -30.66 -16.54 -1.56
CA ARG A 156 -31.06 -15.18 -1.12
C ARG A 156 -29.89 -14.42 -0.49
N ARG A 157 -29.12 -15.07 0.39
CA ARG A 157 -27.96 -14.45 1.04
C ARG A 157 -26.83 -14.19 0.07
N MET A 158 -26.58 -15.08 -0.89
CA MET A 158 -25.57 -14.89 -1.92
C MET A 158 -25.92 -13.71 -2.84
N ALA A 159 -27.20 -13.51 -3.13
CA ALA A 159 -27.66 -12.33 -3.86
C ALA A 159 -27.50 -11.03 -3.05
N HIS A 160 -27.70 -11.07 -1.73
CA HIS A 160 -27.63 -9.90 -0.86
C HIS A 160 -26.19 -9.52 -0.45
N TYR A 161 -25.39 -10.49 -0.01
CA TYR A 161 -24.03 -10.28 0.52
C TYR A 161 -22.93 -10.43 -0.55
N GLY A 162 -23.22 -11.09 -1.67
CA GLY A 162 -22.23 -11.41 -2.69
C GLY A 162 -21.30 -12.56 -2.27
N LYS A 163 -20.25 -12.76 -3.08
CA LYS A 163 -19.24 -13.80 -2.83
C LYS A 163 -18.31 -13.44 -1.68
N ASN A 164 -17.82 -14.43 -0.95
CA ASN A 164 -16.78 -14.27 0.06
C ASN A 164 -15.40 -14.08 -0.59
N ALA A 165 -15.20 -12.93 -1.23
CA ALA A 165 -13.93 -12.52 -1.81
C ALA A 165 -13.73 -11.02 -1.61
N PRO A 166 -12.49 -10.54 -1.42
CA PRO A 166 -12.22 -9.11 -1.34
C PRO A 166 -12.61 -8.42 -2.66
N SER A 167 -13.27 -7.28 -2.58
CA SER A 167 -13.70 -6.54 -3.77
C SER A 167 -12.49 -6.08 -4.58
N PRO A 168 -12.41 -6.37 -5.89
CA PRO A 168 -11.34 -5.84 -6.74
C PRO A 168 -11.47 -4.32 -6.82
N ALA A 169 -10.32 -3.63 -6.82
CA ALA A 169 -10.30 -2.17 -6.98
C ALA A 169 -10.91 -1.77 -8.34
N PRO A 170 -11.84 -0.79 -8.39
CA PRO A 170 -12.49 -0.41 -9.64
C PRO A 170 -11.50 0.25 -10.59
N THR A 171 -11.17 -0.42 -11.70
CA THR A 171 -10.36 0.16 -12.78
C THR A 171 -11.25 0.58 -13.94
N ASN A 172 -11.46 1.89 -14.10
CA ASN A 172 -12.13 2.43 -15.27
C ASN A 172 -11.15 2.47 -16.45
N HIS A 173 -11.11 1.42 -17.26
CA HIS A 173 -10.18 1.29 -18.40
C HIS A 173 -10.31 2.44 -19.40
N THR A 174 -11.53 2.92 -19.67
CA THR A 174 -11.79 4.05 -20.58
C THR A 174 -11.22 5.36 -20.07
N LYS A 175 -11.43 5.70 -18.80
CA LYS A 175 -10.85 6.89 -18.17
C LYS A 175 -9.32 6.82 -18.14
N ARG A 176 -8.75 5.63 -17.96
CA ARG A 176 -7.30 5.42 -18.00
C ARG A 176 -6.74 5.68 -19.39
N ILE A 177 -7.38 5.14 -20.43
CA ILE A 177 -6.99 5.35 -21.84
C ILE A 177 -7.09 6.84 -22.20
N PHE A 178 -8.22 7.48 -21.90
CA PHE A 178 -8.40 8.92 -22.15
C PHE A 178 -7.37 9.75 -21.37
N GLY A 179 -7.04 9.34 -20.15
CA GLY A 179 -6.01 9.97 -19.33
C GLY A 179 -4.63 9.99 -19.99
N TYR A 180 -4.27 9.03 -20.84
CA TYR A 180 -2.95 9.02 -21.51
C TYR A 180 -2.78 10.14 -22.54
N PHE A 181 -3.87 10.59 -23.17
CA PHE A 181 -3.85 11.68 -24.15
C PHE A 181 -3.63 13.05 -23.50
N PHE A 182 -4.16 13.26 -22.29
CA PHE A 182 -4.12 14.55 -21.59
C PHE A 182 -3.07 14.61 -20.48
N LYS A 183 -2.19 13.60 -20.39
CA LYS A 183 -1.13 13.55 -19.38
C LYS A 183 0.08 14.39 -19.82
N GLY A 184 0.62 15.18 -18.88
CA GLY A 184 1.83 15.99 -19.12
C GLY A 184 1.60 17.05 -20.21
N PHE A 185 2.41 17.00 -21.27
CA PHE A 185 2.38 17.99 -22.37
C PHE A 185 1.35 17.68 -23.47
N GLY A 186 0.57 16.60 -23.35
CA GLY A 186 -0.43 16.24 -24.36
C GLY A 186 -1.49 17.32 -24.59
N THR A 187 -1.90 18.04 -23.54
CA THR A 187 -2.79 19.21 -23.64
C THR A 187 -2.17 20.35 -24.45
N VAL A 188 -0.88 20.62 -24.24
CA VAL A 188 -0.12 21.67 -24.94
C VAL A 188 0.03 21.33 -26.42
N LEU A 189 0.38 20.09 -26.75
CA LEU A 189 0.50 19.62 -28.14
C LEU A 189 -0.83 19.66 -28.89
N LEU A 190 -1.92 19.28 -28.22
CA LEU A 190 -3.26 19.36 -28.82
C LEU A 190 -3.67 20.82 -29.08
N LEU A 191 -3.47 21.71 -28.10
CA LEU A 191 -3.73 23.14 -28.25
C LEU A 191 -2.85 23.77 -29.34
N ALA A 192 -1.58 23.40 -29.41
CA ALA A 192 -0.65 23.82 -30.45
C ALA A 192 -1.11 23.37 -31.84
N SER A 193 -1.50 22.11 -32.00
CA SER A 193 -2.02 21.59 -33.27
C SER A 193 -3.28 22.37 -33.70
N ILE A 194 -4.23 22.61 -32.79
CA ILE A 194 -5.44 23.40 -33.05
C ILE A 194 -5.08 24.84 -33.47
N LEU A 195 -4.14 25.49 -32.77
CA LEU A 195 -3.69 26.85 -33.09
C LEU A 195 -3.03 26.95 -34.47
N VAL A 196 -2.22 25.96 -34.85
CA VAL A 196 -1.60 25.92 -36.18
C VAL A 196 -2.63 25.62 -37.28
N PHE A 197 -3.65 24.79 -37.01
CA PHE A 197 -4.78 24.61 -37.91
C PHE A 197 -5.54 25.92 -38.15
N ILE A 198 -5.80 26.70 -37.09
CA ILE A 198 -6.42 28.02 -37.18
C ILE A 198 -5.53 29.02 -37.95
N ALA A 199 -4.22 28.97 -37.74
CA ALA A 199 -3.25 29.78 -38.48
C ALA A 199 -3.21 29.43 -39.98
N TRP A 200 -3.42 28.15 -40.34
CA TRP A 200 -3.54 27.72 -41.74
C TRP A 200 -4.86 28.15 -42.39
N LYS A 201 -6.01 27.91 -41.73
CA LYS A 201 -7.34 28.34 -42.19
C LYS A 201 -8.23 28.54 -40.94
N PRO A 202 -8.57 29.80 -40.55
CA PRO A 202 -9.06 30.93 -41.35
C PRO A 202 -8.16 32.18 -41.48
N LEU A 203 -6.99 32.23 -40.83
CA LEU A 203 -6.16 33.46 -40.81
C LEU A 203 -5.08 33.52 -41.91
N GLY A 204 -4.70 32.39 -42.50
CA GLY A 204 -3.67 32.31 -43.54
C GLY A 204 -4.20 32.66 -44.94
N SER A 205 -3.75 33.79 -45.50
CA SER A 205 -4.08 34.23 -46.87
C SER A 205 -2.81 34.69 -47.61
N PRO A 206 -2.25 33.93 -48.57
CA PRO A 206 -2.64 32.57 -48.98
C PRO A 206 -2.22 31.51 -47.94
N PRO A 207 -2.94 30.38 -47.86
CA PRO A 207 -2.63 29.31 -46.92
C PRO A 207 -1.31 28.63 -47.29
N ALA A 208 -0.29 28.78 -46.45
CA ALA A 208 0.99 28.11 -46.65
C ALA A 208 0.85 26.60 -46.36
N VAL A 209 1.25 25.76 -47.32
CA VAL A 209 1.26 24.29 -47.18
C VAL A 209 2.14 23.85 -46.01
N ALA A 210 3.19 24.61 -45.70
CA ALA A 210 4.06 24.38 -44.54
C ALA A 210 3.30 24.39 -43.20
N ASN A 211 2.27 25.24 -43.06
CA ASN A 211 1.50 25.38 -41.82
C ASN A 211 0.58 24.16 -41.63
N LEU A 212 -0.03 23.67 -42.72
CA LEU A 212 -0.80 22.43 -42.71
C LEU A 212 0.09 21.24 -42.35
N ALA A 213 1.27 21.14 -42.97
CA ALA A 213 2.24 20.09 -42.68
C ALA A 213 2.64 20.10 -41.20
N LEU A 214 2.93 21.28 -40.63
CA LEU A 214 3.24 21.43 -39.21
C LEU A 214 2.08 20.98 -38.30
N ALA A 215 0.84 21.36 -38.62
CA ALA A 215 -0.33 20.96 -37.84
C ALA A 215 -0.54 19.43 -37.83
N ILE A 216 -0.36 18.79 -38.99
CA ILE A 216 -0.44 17.33 -39.15
C ILE A 216 0.69 16.64 -38.39
N VAL A 217 1.92 17.16 -38.47
CA VAL A 217 3.07 16.63 -37.71
C VAL A 217 2.82 16.73 -36.21
N LEU A 218 2.33 17.87 -35.70
CA LEU A 218 2.00 18.03 -34.28
C LEU A 218 0.90 17.06 -33.84
N LEU A 219 -0.11 16.84 -34.68
CA LEU A 219 -1.16 15.86 -34.41
C LEU A 219 -0.61 14.43 -34.37
N ALA A 220 0.29 14.07 -35.30
CA ALA A 220 0.96 12.78 -35.30
C ALA A 220 1.83 12.58 -34.03
N VAL A 221 2.61 13.60 -33.64
CA VAL A 221 3.40 13.59 -32.40
C VAL A 221 2.50 13.42 -31.18
N PHE A 222 1.33 14.07 -31.15
CA PHE A 222 0.35 13.89 -30.06
C PHE A 222 -0.12 12.43 -29.92
N PHE A 223 -0.44 11.74 -31.02
CA PHE A 223 -0.80 10.31 -30.98
C PHE A 223 0.37 9.42 -30.60
N ILE A 224 1.57 9.68 -31.12
CA ILE A 224 2.79 8.95 -30.77
C ILE A 224 3.09 9.11 -29.28
N GLN A 225 2.94 10.31 -28.73
CA GLN A 225 3.12 10.59 -27.30
C GLN A 225 2.11 9.83 -26.44
N ALA A 226 0.84 9.79 -26.85
CA ALA A 226 -0.18 9.01 -26.13
C ALA A 226 0.14 7.51 -26.15
N ALA A 227 0.60 6.97 -27.29
CA ALA A 227 1.04 5.59 -27.42
C ALA A 227 2.26 5.29 -26.53
N PHE A 228 3.22 6.22 -26.48
CA PHE A 228 4.39 6.12 -25.61
C PHE A 228 4.00 6.13 -24.12
N ASN A 229 3.10 7.03 -23.71
CA ASN A 229 2.54 7.07 -22.35
C ASN A 229 1.85 5.76 -21.97
N MET A 230 1.08 5.17 -22.91
CA MET A 230 0.42 3.89 -22.71
C MET A 230 1.43 2.74 -22.59
N TRP A 231 2.47 2.73 -23.43
CA TRP A 231 3.54 1.74 -23.35
C TRP A 231 4.33 1.86 -22.04
N GLN A 232 4.66 3.08 -21.61
CA GLN A 232 5.34 3.34 -20.35
C GLN A 232 4.56 2.80 -19.15
N ASP A 233 3.24 3.00 -19.12
CA ASP A 233 2.36 2.48 -18.06
C ASP A 233 2.22 0.94 -18.13
N TRP A 234 2.13 0.38 -19.33
CA TRP A 234 2.06 -1.08 -19.54
C TRP A 234 3.36 -1.78 -19.11
N SER A 235 4.51 -1.25 -19.51
CA SER A 235 5.83 -1.77 -19.14
C SER A 235 6.01 -1.76 -17.61
N SER A 236 5.63 -0.66 -16.96
CA SER A 236 5.66 -0.53 -15.50
C SER A 236 4.71 -1.52 -14.80
N SER A 237 3.57 -1.82 -15.41
CA SER A 237 2.56 -2.73 -14.85
C SER A 237 2.91 -4.22 -15.03
N ARG A 238 3.73 -4.58 -16.03
CA ARG A 238 4.08 -5.98 -16.34
C ARG A 238 4.88 -6.67 -15.22
N VAL A 239 5.77 -5.93 -14.55
CA VAL A 239 6.54 -6.40 -13.39
C VAL A 239 5.62 -6.64 -12.17
N MET A 240 4.50 -5.91 -12.07
CA MET A 240 3.55 -6.02 -10.97
C MET A 240 2.56 -7.18 -11.16
N ASN A 241 2.13 -7.45 -12.40
CA ASN A 241 1.11 -8.47 -12.68
C ASN A 241 1.60 -9.92 -12.58
N SER A 242 2.92 -10.16 -12.55
CA SER A 242 3.49 -11.50 -12.35
C SER A 242 3.43 -12.01 -10.90
N ILE A 243 2.88 -11.20 -9.97
CA ILE A 243 2.83 -11.48 -8.51
C ILE A 243 1.37 -11.60 -8.01
N LYS A 244 0.42 -11.93 -8.90
CA LYS A 244 -0.99 -12.10 -8.53
C LYS A 244 -1.49 -13.51 -8.84
N THR A 245 -1.14 -14.48 -7.99
CA THR A 245 -1.78 -15.80 -7.99
C THR A 245 -1.50 -16.52 -6.67
N MET A 246 -2.41 -16.39 -5.71
CA MET A 246 -2.67 -17.27 -4.55
C MET A 246 -4.01 -16.77 -3.98
N LEU A 247 -5.09 -17.50 -3.74
CA LEU A 247 -5.42 -18.93 -3.68
C LEU A 247 -6.90 -19.09 -4.09
N PRO A 248 -7.35 -20.33 -4.30
CA PRO A 248 -8.56 -20.77 -3.60
C PRO A 248 -8.25 -21.93 -2.65
N GLU A 249 -8.76 -21.85 -1.42
CA GLU A 249 -8.82 -22.95 -0.47
C GLU A 249 -10.26 -23.50 -0.41
N ASN A 250 -10.38 -24.80 -0.16
CA ASN A 250 -11.66 -25.47 0.05
C ASN A 250 -12.09 -25.40 1.53
N CYS A 251 -13.40 -25.28 1.67
CA CYS A 251 -14.29 -25.24 2.82
C CYS A 251 -15.02 -26.50 3.27
N MET A 252 -15.16 -26.83 4.55
CA MET A 252 -16.19 -27.77 5.02
C MET A 252 -17.33 -27.03 5.74
N VAL A 253 -18.55 -27.12 5.23
CA VAL A 253 -19.76 -26.52 5.85
C VAL A 253 -20.86 -27.55 6.09
N ILE A 254 -21.83 -27.22 6.93
CA ILE A 254 -23.08 -27.97 7.11
C ILE A 254 -24.22 -27.22 6.40
N ARG A 255 -24.89 -27.88 5.45
CA ARG A 255 -26.06 -27.37 4.71
C ARG A 255 -27.08 -28.51 4.53
N ASP A 256 -28.36 -28.24 4.76
CA ASP A 256 -29.44 -29.25 4.83
C ASP A 256 -29.09 -30.50 5.66
N GLY A 257 -28.37 -30.34 6.76
CA GLY A 257 -27.95 -31.44 7.65
C GLY A 257 -26.80 -32.29 7.12
N HIS A 258 -26.26 -31.98 5.94
CA HIS A 258 -25.14 -32.69 5.32
C HIS A 258 -23.85 -31.86 5.36
N GLN A 259 -22.71 -32.55 5.55
CA GLN A 259 -21.39 -31.93 5.42
C GLN A 259 -21.01 -31.84 3.94
N VAL A 260 -20.76 -30.62 3.46
CA VAL A 260 -20.46 -30.33 2.06
C VAL A 260 -19.12 -29.62 1.97
N GLU A 261 -18.25 -30.10 1.08
CA GLU A 261 -17.02 -29.40 0.73
C GLU A 261 -17.30 -28.38 -0.38
N LEU A 262 -16.93 -27.11 -0.17
CA LEU A 262 -17.18 -26.04 -1.14
C LEU A 262 -16.05 -25.00 -1.17
N LEU A 263 -15.97 -24.25 -2.25
CA LEU A 263 -14.99 -23.18 -2.38
C LEU A 263 -15.26 -22.06 -1.38
N ALA A 264 -14.21 -21.51 -0.78
CA ALA A 264 -14.33 -20.45 0.21
C ALA A 264 -15.09 -19.21 -0.30
N ASP A 265 -15.18 -18.97 -1.61
CA ASP A 265 -15.91 -17.84 -2.21
C ASP A 265 -17.44 -17.98 -2.14
N GLN A 266 -17.97 -19.18 -1.91
CA GLN A 266 -19.40 -19.49 -1.86
C GLN A 266 -20.01 -19.47 -0.45
N ILE A 267 -19.22 -19.11 0.57
CA ILE A 267 -19.68 -19.01 1.95
C ILE A 267 -20.52 -17.75 2.13
N VAL A 268 -21.61 -17.85 2.89
CA VAL A 268 -22.46 -16.73 3.28
C VAL A 268 -22.55 -16.59 4.80
N PRO A 269 -22.84 -15.39 5.33
CA PRO A 269 -23.14 -15.23 6.75
C PRO A 269 -24.27 -16.15 7.18
N GLY A 270 -24.10 -16.83 8.32
CA GLY A 270 -25.02 -17.84 8.86
C GLY A 270 -24.70 -19.29 8.47
N ASP A 271 -23.76 -19.53 7.55
CA ASP A 271 -23.25 -20.89 7.30
C ASP A 271 -22.56 -21.44 8.57
N ILE A 272 -22.62 -22.76 8.76
CA ILE A 272 -21.91 -23.44 9.85
C ILE A 272 -20.67 -24.13 9.28
N LEU A 273 -19.51 -23.66 9.70
CA LEU A 273 -18.21 -24.17 9.30
C LEU A 273 -17.71 -25.23 10.28
N ILE A 274 -17.15 -26.31 9.73
CA ILE A 274 -16.39 -27.30 10.48
C ILE A 274 -14.92 -27.06 10.17
N VAL A 275 -14.15 -26.79 11.22
CA VAL A 275 -12.72 -26.47 11.12
C VAL A 275 -11.93 -27.54 11.83
N LYS A 276 -10.99 -28.15 11.12
CA LYS A 276 -10.06 -29.13 11.66
C LYS A 276 -8.65 -28.54 11.74
N SER A 277 -7.81 -29.14 12.56
CA SER A 277 -6.37 -28.84 12.59
C SER A 277 -5.78 -28.87 11.19
N GLY A 278 -4.97 -27.85 10.88
CA GLY A 278 -4.37 -27.60 9.57
C GLY A 278 -5.21 -26.72 8.63
N ASN A 279 -6.52 -26.55 8.89
CA ASN A 279 -7.36 -25.68 8.07
C ASN A 279 -7.20 -24.21 8.44
N LYS A 280 -7.31 -23.35 7.42
CA LYS A 280 -7.41 -21.91 7.57
C LYS A 280 -8.88 -21.50 7.67
N LEU A 281 -9.16 -20.46 8.45
CA LEU A 281 -10.50 -19.90 8.53
C LEU A 281 -10.82 -19.06 7.28
N PRO A 282 -11.86 -19.43 6.50
CA PRO A 282 -12.19 -18.73 5.25
C PRO A 282 -13.01 -17.45 5.47
N ALA A 283 -13.56 -17.23 6.66
CA ALA A 283 -14.42 -16.12 7.04
C ALA A 283 -14.31 -15.85 8.55
N ASP A 284 -14.90 -14.76 9.05
CA ASP A 284 -15.00 -14.54 10.49
C ASP A 284 -16.12 -15.41 11.05
N VAL A 285 -15.83 -16.14 12.13
CA VAL A 285 -16.72 -17.14 12.73
C VAL A 285 -16.92 -16.92 14.23
N ARG A 286 -18.12 -17.18 14.72
CA ARG A 286 -18.41 -17.36 16.14
C ARG A 286 -18.36 -18.85 16.46
N PHE A 287 -17.48 -19.26 17.38
CA PHE A 287 -17.41 -20.66 17.76
C PHE A 287 -18.65 -21.09 18.55
N LEU A 288 -19.24 -22.21 18.16
CA LEU A 288 -20.42 -22.83 18.78
C LEU A 288 -20.04 -24.09 19.57
N LYS A 289 -19.12 -24.88 19.01
CA LYS A 289 -18.55 -26.08 19.66
C LYS A 289 -17.05 -26.08 19.44
N VAL A 290 -16.30 -26.34 20.50
CA VAL A 290 -14.84 -26.27 20.50
C VAL A 290 -14.30 -27.47 21.26
N SER A 291 -13.33 -28.19 20.69
CA SER A 291 -12.61 -29.24 21.42
C SER A 291 -11.64 -28.62 22.44
N SER A 292 -11.35 -29.33 23.53
CA SER A 292 -10.51 -28.81 24.62
C SER A 292 -9.06 -28.47 24.20
N ASP A 293 -8.58 -29.10 23.13
CA ASP A 293 -7.25 -28.91 22.55
C ASP A 293 -7.24 -27.89 21.40
N ALA A 294 -8.38 -27.28 21.07
CA ALA A 294 -8.50 -26.37 19.94
C ALA A 294 -7.69 -25.09 20.14
N LYS A 295 -6.76 -24.82 19.22
CA LYS A 295 -5.92 -23.62 19.24
C LYS A 295 -5.82 -22.99 17.86
N PHE A 296 -5.79 -21.67 17.82
CA PHE A 296 -5.66 -20.89 16.60
C PHE A 296 -4.41 -20.02 16.62
N ASP A 297 -3.69 -20.04 15.51
CA ASP A 297 -2.61 -19.10 15.24
C ASP A 297 -3.19 -17.83 14.60
N ARG A 298 -3.07 -16.72 15.33
CA ARG A 298 -3.55 -15.39 14.94
C ARG A 298 -2.43 -14.47 14.46
N SER A 299 -1.23 -15.00 14.23
CA SER A 299 -0.03 -14.26 13.81
C SER A 299 -0.26 -13.35 12.60
N ILE A 300 -1.12 -13.75 11.65
CA ILE A 300 -1.45 -12.94 10.46
C ILE A 300 -2.18 -11.62 10.79
N LEU A 301 -2.82 -11.52 11.95
CA LEU A 301 -3.55 -10.34 12.41
C LEU A 301 -2.88 -9.63 13.59
N THR A 302 -2.28 -10.38 14.51
CA THR A 302 -1.68 -9.82 15.74
C THR A 302 -0.16 -9.66 15.64
N GLY A 303 0.49 -10.34 14.70
CA GLY A 303 1.95 -10.45 14.63
C GLY A 303 2.57 -11.41 15.65
N GLU A 304 1.77 -11.98 16.56
CA GLU A 304 2.25 -12.87 17.62
C GLU A 304 2.08 -14.34 17.22
N SER A 305 3.15 -15.13 17.31
CA SER A 305 3.19 -16.53 16.85
C SER A 305 2.68 -17.55 17.87
N VAL A 306 2.31 -17.11 19.07
CA VAL A 306 1.84 -18.01 20.14
C VAL A 306 0.37 -18.37 19.89
N PRO A 307 0.03 -19.67 19.67
CA PRO A 307 -1.35 -20.07 19.42
C PRO A 307 -2.24 -19.84 20.65
N LEU A 308 -3.43 -19.30 20.42
CA LEU A 308 -4.42 -19.04 21.48
C LEU A 308 -5.49 -20.14 21.51
N PRO A 309 -5.95 -20.58 22.70
CA PRO A 309 -7.04 -21.54 22.81
C PRO A 309 -8.36 -20.92 22.36
N ALA A 310 -9.19 -21.71 21.66
CA ALA A 310 -10.55 -21.32 21.33
C ALA A 310 -11.50 -21.59 22.51
N SER A 311 -12.59 -20.82 22.60
CA SER A 311 -13.64 -20.97 23.61
C SER A 311 -15.01 -20.80 22.96
N VAL A 312 -16.07 -21.33 23.58
CA VAL A 312 -17.46 -21.02 23.18
C VAL A 312 -17.94 -19.75 23.88
N ASP A 313 -17.62 -19.60 25.16
CA ASP A 313 -18.00 -18.42 25.94
C ASP A 313 -17.11 -17.23 25.64
N SER A 314 -17.68 -16.02 25.71
CA SER A 314 -16.93 -14.78 25.57
C SER A 314 -15.91 -14.64 26.70
N THR A 315 -14.66 -14.37 26.35
CA THR A 315 -13.58 -14.24 27.34
C THR A 315 -13.13 -12.80 27.56
N ASP A 316 -13.48 -11.89 26.64
CA ASP A 316 -13.08 -10.48 26.68
C ASP A 316 -14.18 -9.62 26.05
N ASN A 317 -14.26 -8.35 26.45
CA ASN A 317 -15.16 -7.36 25.85
C ASN A 317 -14.65 -6.88 24.49
N ASN A 318 -13.34 -6.98 24.23
CA ASN A 318 -12.77 -6.64 22.93
C ASN A 318 -12.98 -7.79 21.94
N TYR A 319 -13.66 -7.52 20.83
CA TYR A 319 -13.91 -8.45 19.73
C TYR A 319 -12.62 -9.11 19.20
N LEU A 320 -11.49 -8.40 19.23
CA LEU A 320 -10.21 -8.93 18.79
C LEU A 320 -9.49 -9.76 19.86
N GLU A 321 -9.76 -9.61 21.15
CA GLU A 321 -9.05 -10.38 22.18
C GLU A 321 -9.84 -11.62 22.62
N THR A 322 -11.15 -11.60 22.42
CA THR A 322 -12.01 -12.71 22.79
C THR A 322 -11.62 -14.00 22.05
N ARG A 323 -11.67 -15.13 22.76
CA ARG A 323 -11.31 -16.46 22.25
C ARG A 323 -12.46 -17.16 21.54
N CYS A 324 -13.62 -16.51 21.54
CA CYS A 324 -14.88 -17.07 21.09
C CYS A 324 -15.21 -16.73 19.63
N ILE A 325 -14.33 -15.96 19.00
CA ILE A 325 -14.34 -15.57 17.60
C ILE A 325 -13.11 -16.14 16.89
N GLY A 326 -13.32 -16.79 15.76
CA GLY A 326 -12.30 -17.08 14.77
C GLY A 326 -12.29 -16.00 13.70
N LEU A 327 -11.11 -15.52 13.31
CA LEU A 327 -10.98 -14.47 12.31
C LEU A 327 -10.52 -15.04 10.97
N GLN A 328 -11.00 -14.45 9.87
CA GLN A 328 -10.61 -14.82 8.52
C GLN A 328 -9.08 -14.79 8.38
N GLY A 329 -8.54 -15.86 7.83
CA GLY A 329 -7.12 -16.01 7.54
C GLY A 329 -6.27 -16.62 8.65
N THR A 330 -6.80 -16.80 9.86
CA THR A 330 -6.09 -17.48 10.94
C THR A 330 -6.10 -19.00 10.75
N HIS A 331 -5.10 -19.69 11.30
CA HIS A 331 -4.93 -21.14 11.11
C HIS A 331 -5.32 -21.92 12.37
N CYS A 332 -6.07 -23.00 12.21
CA CYS A 332 -6.31 -23.96 13.29
C CYS A 332 -5.09 -24.85 13.47
N VAL A 333 -4.37 -24.71 14.58
CA VAL A 333 -3.13 -25.45 14.86
C VAL A 333 -3.45 -26.85 15.37
N SER A 334 -4.39 -26.97 16.30
CA SER A 334 -4.80 -28.23 16.92
C SER A 334 -6.30 -28.22 17.19
N GLY A 335 -6.87 -29.41 17.42
CA GLY A 335 -8.27 -29.61 17.75
C GLY A 335 -9.24 -29.47 16.58
N THR A 336 -10.53 -29.42 16.93
CA THR A 336 -11.65 -29.27 16.00
C THR A 336 -12.65 -28.28 16.55
N CYS A 337 -13.24 -27.49 15.66
CA CYS A 337 -14.21 -26.47 16.02
C CYS A 337 -15.39 -26.48 15.04
N THR A 338 -16.56 -26.13 15.53
CA THR A 338 -17.73 -25.80 14.73
C THR A 338 -18.10 -24.36 15.03
N GLY A 339 -18.22 -23.54 13.98
CA GLY A 339 -18.47 -22.11 14.12
C GLY A 339 -19.50 -21.59 13.12
N LEU A 340 -20.28 -20.61 13.54
CA LEU A 340 -21.19 -19.86 12.67
C LEU A 340 -20.45 -18.74 11.97
N VAL A 341 -20.61 -18.60 10.66
CA VAL A 341 -20.07 -17.47 9.89
C VAL A 341 -20.82 -16.19 10.27
N VAL A 342 -20.12 -15.19 10.79
CA VAL A 342 -20.71 -13.90 11.17
C VAL A 342 -20.46 -12.81 10.13
N ALA A 343 -19.32 -12.86 9.43
CA ALA A 343 -18.98 -11.91 8.37
C ALA A 343 -18.19 -12.59 7.25
N THR A 344 -18.38 -12.10 6.02
CA THR A 344 -17.73 -12.58 4.80
C THR A 344 -17.19 -11.41 3.96
N GLY A 345 -16.23 -11.69 3.07
CA GLY A 345 -15.66 -10.74 2.12
C GLY A 345 -15.08 -9.49 2.79
N ASP A 346 -15.43 -8.31 2.26
CA ASP A 346 -14.96 -7.02 2.79
C ASP A 346 -15.45 -6.70 4.21
N ASN A 347 -16.46 -7.42 4.73
CA ASN A 347 -17.03 -7.16 6.05
C ASN A 347 -16.25 -7.83 7.18
N THR A 348 -15.41 -8.84 6.89
CA THR A 348 -14.52 -9.48 7.88
C THR A 348 -13.49 -8.50 8.41
N ILE A 349 -12.88 -8.80 9.56
CA ILE A 349 -11.77 -7.99 10.08
C ILE A 349 -10.61 -7.94 9.07
N PHE A 350 -10.24 -9.09 8.50
CA PHE A 350 -9.19 -9.15 7.49
C PHE A 350 -9.59 -8.39 6.21
N GLY A 351 -10.83 -8.51 5.75
CA GLY A 351 -11.37 -7.80 4.59
C GLY A 351 -11.39 -6.28 4.78
N ARG A 352 -11.76 -5.80 5.98
CA ARG A 352 -11.68 -4.38 6.34
C ARG A 352 -10.23 -3.87 6.31
N ILE A 353 -9.29 -4.63 6.88
CA ILE A 353 -7.85 -4.30 6.82
C ILE A 353 -7.34 -4.30 5.38
N ALA A 354 -7.73 -5.30 4.59
CA ALA A 354 -7.38 -5.42 3.18
C ALA A 354 -7.94 -4.25 2.37
N LYS A 355 -9.17 -3.82 2.65
CA LYS A 355 -9.79 -2.65 2.01
C LYS A 355 -9.04 -1.36 2.34
N LEU A 356 -8.71 -1.14 3.62
CA LEU A 356 -7.90 0.01 4.05
C LEU A 356 -6.49 0.01 3.42
N THR A 357 -5.92 -1.18 3.19
CA THR A 357 -4.60 -1.35 2.57
C THR A 357 -4.64 -1.19 1.05
N ASN A 358 -5.71 -1.65 0.41
CA ASN A 358 -5.93 -1.58 -1.04
C ASN A 358 -6.51 -0.25 -1.51
N GLU A 359 -6.97 0.62 -0.61
CA GLU A 359 -7.36 1.97 -0.97
C GLU A 359 -6.19 2.67 -1.66
N PRO A 360 -6.33 3.07 -2.95
CA PRO A 360 -5.25 3.71 -3.67
C PRO A 360 -4.93 5.01 -2.95
N LYS A 361 -3.74 5.09 -2.34
CA LYS A 361 -3.25 6.29 -1.67
C LYS A 361 -3.34 7.46 -2.65
N LYS A 362 -4.27 8.39 -2.40
CA LYS A 362 -4.45 9.61 -3.17
C LYS A 362 -3.36 10.60 -2.79
N GLY A 363 -2.18 10.43 -3.37
CA GLY A 363 -1.05 11.34 -3.18
C GLY A 363 -0.05 11.15 -4.31
N LEU A 364 0.52 12.26 -4.77
CA LEU A 364 1.68 12.23 -5.66
C LEU A 364 2.89 11.72 -4.87
N THR A 365 3.78 10.96 -5.51
CA THR A 365 5.08 10.65 -4.89
C THR A 365 5.92 11.93 -4.76
N THR A 366 6.96 11.87 -3.93
CA THR A 366 7.91 12.98 -3.76
C THR A 366 8.53 13.38 -5.11
N LEU A 367 8.99 12.42 -5.92
CA LEU A 367 9.46 12.67 -7.28
C LEU A 367 8.38 13.21 -8.20
N GLU A 368 7.14 12.68 -8.15
CA GLU A 368 6.04 13.23 -8.96
C GLU A 368 5.77 14.71 -8.60
N ARG A 369 5.90 15.09 -7.32
CA ARG A 369 5.78 16.48 -6.87
C ARG A 369 6.92 17.37 -7.35
N GLU A 370 8.16 16.87 -7.31
CA GLU A 370 9.33 17.60 -7.82
C GLU A 370 9.30 17.75 -9.34
N VAL A 371 8.91 16.69 -10.07
CA VAL A 371 8.69 16.74 -11.52
C VAL A 371 7.59 17.76 -11.84
N LEU A 372 6.51 17.81 -11.06
CA LEU A 372 5.46 18.80 -11.26
C LEU A 372 5.97 20.22 -11.02
N HIS A 373 6.78 20.46 -9.97
CA HIS A 373 7.42 21.76 -9.76
C HIS A 373 8.32 22.14 -10.93
N PHE A 374 9.16 21.22 -11.40
CA PHE A 374 10.02 21.42 -12.56
C PHE A 374 9.22 21.78 -13.82
N VAL A 375 8.15 21.03 -14.09
CA VAL A 375 7.25 21.31 -15.23
C VAL A 375 6.59 22.68 -15.08
N LEU A 376 6.12 23.07 -13.89
CA LEU A 376 5.53 24.38 -13.65
C LEU A 376 6.54 25.53 -13.87
N ILE A 377 7.81 25.35 -13.47
CA ILE A 377 8.86 26.34 -13.73
C ILE A 377 9.09 26.51 -15.23
N ILE A 378 9.22 25.41 -15.98
CA ILE A 378 9.36 25.45 -17.44
C ILE A 378 8.16 26.12 -18.09
N CYS A 379 6.94 25.74 -17.69
CA CYS A 379 5.71 26.36 -18.21
C CYS A 379 5.65 27.86 -17.91
N SER A 380 6.12 28.30 -16.75
CA SER A 380 6.20 29.72 -16.38
C SER A 380 7.19 30.49 -17.28
N ILE A 381 8.38 29.94 -17.51
CA ILE A 381 9.40 30.53 -18.40
C ILE A 381 8.90 30.56 -19.86
N MET A 382 8.27 29.47 -20.32
CA MET A 382 7.66 29.38 -21.64
C MET A 382 6.57 30.45 -21.82
N PHE A 383 5.67 30.59 -20.86
CA PHE A 383 4.62 31.59 -20.90
C PHE A 383 5.18 33.02 -20.91
N LEU A 384 6.18 33.30 -20.06
CA LEU A 384 6.88 34.58 -20.04
C LEU A 384 7.50 34.90 -21.41
N MET A 385 8.19 33.95 -22.03
CA MET A 385 8.78 34.12 -23.37
C MET A 385 7.72 34.40 -24.43
N ILE A 386 6.59 33.68 -24.44
CA ILE A 386 5.50 33.91 -25.37
C ILE A 386 4.92 35.33 -25.18
N VAL A 387 4.70 35.75 -23.93
CA VAL A 387 4.21 37.11 -23.62
C VAL A 387 5.18 38.18 -24.11
N ILE A 388 6.50 37.99 -23.91
CA ILE A 388 7.52 38.92 -24.41
C ILE A 388 7.47 39.01 -25.95
N VAL A 389 7.37 37.88 -26.65
CA VAL A 389 7.24 37.84 -28.12
C VAL A 389 5.99 38.61 -28.57
N LEU A 390 4.86 38.44 -27.90
CA LEU A 390 3.62 39.16 -28.21
C LEU A 390 3.74 40.67 -27.96
N ILE A 391 4.40 41.09 -26.87
CA ILE A 391 4.62 42.51 -26.54
C ILE A 391 5.54 43.16 -27.56
N VAL A 392 6.69 42.54 -27.87
CA VAL A 392 7.66 43.05 -28.85
C VAL A 392 7.01 43.17 -30.22
N TRP A 393 6.25 42.15 -30.62
CA TRP A 393 5.52 42.19 -31.88
C TRP A 393 4.46 43.30 -31.90
N GLY A 394 3.61 43.38 -30.87
CA GLY A 394 2.50 44.33 -30.83
C GLY A 394 2.92 45.79 -30.68
N THR A 395 4.02 46.07 -29.96
CA THR A 395 4.45 47.44 -29.65
C THR A 395 5.43 48.03 -30.65
N TRP A 396 6.37 47.21 -31.14
CA TRP A 396 7.47 47.67 -31.99
C TRP A 396 7.32 47.17 -33.42
N LEU A 397 7.29 45.85 -33.59
CA LEU A 397 7.41 45.21 -34.89
C LEU A 397 6.23 45.52 -35.81
N ARG A 398 5.01 45.49 -35.26
CA ARG A 398 3.78 45.83 -36.00
C ARG A 398 3.72 47.31 -36.39
N LYS A 399 4.33 48.21 -35.61
CA LYS A 399 4.32 49.66 -35.89
C LYS A 399 5.39 50.06 -36.91
N GLN A 400 6.58 49.47 -36.83
CA GLN A 400 7.71 49.84 -37.69
C GLN A 400 7.81 48.99 -38.96
N TYR A 401 7.38 47.73 -38.94
CA TYR A 401 7.46 46.81 -40.07
C TYR A 401 6.15 46.00 -40.22
N PRO A 402 5.06 46.64 -40.66
CA PRO A 402 3.73 46.01 -40.72
C PRO A 402 3.67 44.76 -41.62
N ASP A 403 4.53 44.65 -42.64
CA ASP A 403 4.56 43.52 -43.58
C ASP A 403 5.52 42.39 -43.18
N TRP A 404 6.27 42.54 -42.08
CA TRP A 404 7.33 41.58 -41.75
C TRP A 404 6.81 40.26 -41.17
N ILE A 405 5.80 40.32 -40.28
CA ILE A 405 5.20 39.09 -39.74
C ILE A 405 3.69 39.25 -39.51
N ASN A 406 2.92 38.50 -40.28
CA ASN A 406 1.47 38.42 -40.20
C ASN A 406 1.02 37.64 -38.95
N VAL A 407 -0.23 37.85 -38.51
CA VAL A 407 -0.84 37.16 -37.36
C VAL A 407 -0.71 35.62 -37.42
N PRO A 408 -0.90 34.94 -38.57
CA PRO A 408 -0.65 33.49 -38.67
C PRO A 408 0.77 33.08 -38.34
N ASN A 409 1.75 33.83 -38.84
CA ASN A 409 3.17 33.54 -38.63
C ASN A 409 3.56 33.80 -37.18
N LEU A 410 2.96 34.81 -36.52
CA LEU A 410 3.12 35.04 -35.09
C LEU A 410 2.61 33.85 -34.27
N ILE A 411 1.42 33.31 -34.58
CA ILE A 411 0.87 32.12 -33.90
C ILE A 411 1.83 30.93 -34.06
N ILE A 412 2.36 30.71 -35.27
CA ILE A 412 3.32 29.65 -35.56
C ILE A 412 4.64 29.85 -34.81
N SER A 413 5.12 31.09 -34.71
CA SER A 413 6.30 31.42 -33.90
C SER A 413 6.04 31.10 -32.43
N CYS A 414 4.90 31.50 -31.85
CA CYS A 414 4.55 31.20 -30.46
C CYS A 414 4.42 29.69 -30.21
N VAL A 415 3.80 28.94 -31.13
CA VAL A 415 3.70 27.48 -31.05
C VAL A 415 5.09 26.84 -31.15
N SER A 416 5.94 27.30 -32.07
CA SER A 416 7.32 26.82 -32.21
C SER A 416 8.13 27.01 -30.92
N VAL A 417 7.98 28.18 -30.27
CA VAL A 417 8.59 28.41 -28.96
C VAL A 417 8.02 27.43 -27.93
N ALA A 418 6.70 27.26 -27.85
CA ALA A 418 6.07 26.36 -26.88
C ALA A 418 6.54 24.90 -27.03
N VAL A 419 6.62 24.39 -28.26
CA VAL A 419 7.06 23.03 -28.55
C VAL A 419 8.54 22.83 -28.21
N ALA A 420 9.39 23.83 -28.45
CA ALA A 420 10.82 23.78 -28.11
C ALA A 420 11.08 23.64 -26.60
N PHE A 421 10.15 24.08 -25.75
CA PHE A 421 10.26 23.96 -24.30
C PHE A 421 9.76 22.62 -23.75
N ILE A 422 9.21 21.72 -24.56
CA ILE A 422 8.68 20.42 -24.10
C ILE A 422 9.86 19.46 -23.83
N PRO A 423 10.11 19.05 -22.57
CA PRO A 423 11.16 18.10 -22.21
C PRO A 423 10.67 16.66 -22.43
N GLU A 424 10.50 16.25 -23.69
CA GLU A 424 10.00 14.91 -24.05
C GLU A 424 10.89 13.78 -23.52
N GLY A 425 12.20 14.03 -23.39
CA GLY A 425 13.16 13.07 -22.86
C GLY A 425 13.11 12.87 -21.34
N LEU A 426 12.51 13.79 -20.58
CA LEU A 426 12.56 13.76 -19.11
C LEU A 426 11.83 12.55 -18.52
N PRO A 427 10.57 12.24 -18.89
CA PRO A 427 9.87 11.07 -18.35
C PRO A 427 10.58 9.75 -18.68
N VAL A 428 11.21 9.68 -19.86
CA VAL A 428 11.99 8.52 -20.32
C VAL A 428 13.23 8.34 -19.47
N ALA A 429 14.02 9.41 -19.31
CA ALA A 429 15.24 9.42 -18.50
C ALA A 429 14.95 9.04 -17.04
N LEU A 430 13.88 9.59 -16.46
CA LEU A 430 13.45 9.26 -15.09
C LEU A 430 13.03 7.80 -14.95
N THR A 431 12.26 7.27 -15.91
CA THR A 431 11.84 5.86 -15.85
C THR A 431 13.03 4.92 -16.04
N ALA A 432 13.94 5.25 -16.94
CA ALA A 432 15.16 4.48 -17.17
C ALA A 432 16.06 4.49 -15.93
N SER A 433 16.30 5.65 -15.30
CA SER A 433 17.12 5.74 -14.09
C SER A 433 16.52 4.96 -12.93
N MET A 434 15.20 5.06 -12.71
CA MET A 434 14.48 4.27 -11.70
C MET A 434 14.54 2.77 -11.98
N THR A 435 14.47 2.36 -13.25
CA THR A 435 14.56 0.96 -13.67
C THR A 435 15.97 0.40 -13.43
N ILE A 436 17.02 1.17 -13.71
CA ILE A 436 18.41 0.80 -13.42
C ILE A 436 18.60 0.63 -11.90
N SER A 437 18.11 1.57 -11.09
CA SER A 437 18.18 1.48 -9.62
C SER A 437 17.41 0.26 -9.08
N ALA A 438 16.20 -0.01 -9.60
CA ALA A 438 15.43 -1.21 -9.23
C ALA A 438 16.19 -2.50 -9.55
N ASN A 439 16.85 -2.56 -10.72
CA ASN A 439 17.68 -3.71 -11.10
C ASN A 439 18.90 -3.89 -10.20
N MET A 440 19.53 -2.79 -9.76
CA MET A 440 20.63 -2.85 -8.80
C MET A 440 20.16 -3.36 -7.43
N MET A 441 19.00 -2.92 -6.95
CA MET A 441 18.38 -3.43 -5.71
C MET A 441 18.05 -4.93 -5.82
N ARG A 442 17.55 -5.38 -6.98
CA ARG A 442 17.28 -6.81 -7.24
C ARG A 442 18.53 -7.68 -7.14
N LYS A 443 19.69 -7.20 -7.62
CA LYS A 443 20.97 -7.91 -7.49
C LYS A 443 21.36 -8.13 -6.03
N ASN A 444 20.94 -7.23 -5.14
CA ASN A 444 21.14 -7.31 -3.68
C ASN A 444 19.99 -8.01 -2.94
N LYS A 445 19.19 -8.84 -3.64
CA LYS A 445 18.04 -9.58 -3.06
C LYS A 445 16.90 -8.68 -2.53
N ILE A 446 16.82 -7.43 -2.96
CA ILE A 446 15.72 -6.51 -2.61
C ILE A 446 14.75 -6.43 -3.80
N LEU A 447 13.51 -6.89 -3.62
CA LEU A 447 12.48 -6.87 -4.65
C LEU A 447 11.58 -5.62 -4.53
N CYS A 448 11.72 -4.69 -5.46
CA CYS A 448 10.84 -3.52 -5.54
C CYS A 448 9.55 -3.86 -6.29
N LYS A 449 8.41 -3.88 -5.58
CA LYS A 449 7.10 -4.15 -6.19
C LYS A 449 6.65 -3.04 -7.15
N SER A 450 7.04 -1.78 -6.89
CA SER A 450 6.75 -0.65 -7.78
C SER A 450 7.99 0.23 -7.96
N LEU A 451 8.13 0.85 -9.14
CA LEU A 451 9.22 1.82 -9.37
C LEU A 451 9.13 3.00 -8.40
N LYS A 452 7.93 3.47 -8.08
CA LYS A 452 7.67 4.53 -7.09
C LYS A 452 8.34 4.25 -5.74
N THR A 453 8.37 2.98 -5.31
CA THR A 453 8.96 2.58 -4.03
C THR A 453 10.47 2.81 -3.96
N VAL A 454 11.19 2.69 -5.09
CA VAL A 454 12.65 2.90 -5.17
C VAL A 454 13.02 4.31 -4.74
N GLU A 455 12.22 5.28 -5.17
CA GLU A 455 12.43 6.69 -4.86
C GLU A 455 11.98 7.05 -3.45
N THR A 456 10.80 6.58 -3.04
CA THR A 456 10.29 6.84 -1.69
C THR A 456 11.28 6.35 -0.63
N LEU A 457 11.98 5.21 -0.87
CA LEU A 457 12.99 4.67 0.04
C LEU A 457 14.18 5.63 0.26
N GLY A 458 14.57 6.39 -0.76
CA GLY A 458 15.66 7.37 -0.66
C GLY A 458 15.29 8.63 0.12
N SER A 459 13.99 8.92 0.27
CA SER A 459 13.47 10.11 0.96
C SER A 459 12.82 9.77 2.31
N VAL A 460 13.05 8.57 2.85
CA VAL A 460 12.48 8.16 4.15
C VAL A 460 13.17 8.91 5.28
N SER A 461 12.39 9.67 6.05
CA SER A 461 12.84 10.31 7.29
C SER A 461 12.46 9.52 8.55
N ILE A 462 11.42 8.68 8.48
CA ILE A 462 10.90 7.91 9.61
C ILE A 462 10.70 6.47 9.16
N ILE A 463 11.36 5.54 9.85
CA ILE A 463 11.17 4.10 9.64
C ILE A 463 10.27 3.57 10.76
N CYS A 464 9.08 3.11 10.40
CA CYS A 464 8.22 2.34 11.28
C CYS A 464 8.46 0.86 10.99
N SER A 465 9.08 0.14 11.93
CA SER A 465 9.32 -1.30 11.79
C SER A 465 8.36 -2.07 12.68
N ASP A 466 7.79 -3.14 12.14
CA ASP A 466 7.17 -4.17 12.97
C ASP A 466 8.25 -4.90 13.78
N LYS A 467 7.86 -5.51 14.91
CA LYS A 467 8.77 -6.23 15.79
C LYS A 467 8.93 -7.67 15.33
N THR A 468 7.85 -8.44 15.33
CA THR A 468 7.89 -9.89 15.15
C THR A 468 8.02 -10.23 13.67
N GLY A 469 9.01 -11.05 13.31
CA GLY A 469 9.28 -11.43 11.91
C GLY A 469 9.95 -10.33 11.07
N THR A 470 10.16 -9.12 11.62
CA THR A 470 10.93 -8.05 10.98
C THR A 470 12.20 -7.74 11.76
N LEU A 471 12.10 -7.32 13.02
CA LEU A 471 13.28 -7.10 13.88
C LEU A 471 13.73 -8.39 14.56
N THR A 472 12.80 -9.30 14.87
CA THR A 472 13.09 -10.59 15.50
C THR A 472 12.91 -11.74 14.51
N GLN A 473 13.67 -12.82 14.68
CA GLN A 473 13.67 -13.99 13.79
C GLN A 473 12.42 -14.91 13.93
N CYS A 474 11.30 -14.40 14.47
CA CYS A 474 10.03 -15.15 14.65
C CYS A 474 10.24 -16.59 15.17
N SER A 475 11.23 -16.77 16.04
CA SER A 475 11.63 -18.06 16.60
C SER A 475 12.00 -17.86 18.06
N LEU A 476 11.55 -18.78 18.90
CA LEU A 476 11.95 -18.82 20.31
C LEU A 476 13.34 -19.47 20.39
N GLN A 477 14.34 -18.66 20.74
CA GLN A 477 15.66 -19.15 21.08
C GLN A 477 15.89 -18.97 22.59
N PRO A 478 16.33 -20.01 23.31
CA PRO A 478 16.69 -19.87 24.71
C PRO A 478 17.91 -18.94 24.82
N ARG A 479 17.73 -17.77 25.43
CA ARG A 479 18.85 -16.90 25.81
C ARG A 479 19.42 -17.37 27.14
N PHE A 480 20.51 -18.13 27.09
CA PHE A 480 21.34 -18.34 28.26
C PHE A 480 22.10 -17.05 28.55
N LYS A 481 21.63 -16.29 29.55
CA LYS A 481 22.39 -15.16 30.07
C LYS A 481 23.55 -15.75 30.86
N SER A 482 24.76 -15.67 30.31
CA SER A 482 25.97 -16.06 31.05
C SER A 482 26.07 -15.15 32.27
N LEU A 483 25.82 -15.70 33.45
CA LEU A 483 26.15 -15.05 34.71
C LEU A 483 27.66 -15.23 34.88
N TYR A 484 28.43 -14.30 34.33
CA TYR A 484 29.81 -14.04 34.74
C TYR A 484 29.86 -12.73 35.50
#